data_AF-A0A9E5TK95-F1
#
_entry.id   AF-A0A9E5TK95-F1
#
_cell.length_a   1.000
_cell.length_b   1.000
_cell.length_c   1.000
_cell.angle_alpha   90.00
_cell.angle_beta   90.00
_cell.angle_gamma   90.00
#
_symmetry.space_group_name_H-M   'P 1'
#
loop_
_entity.id
_entity.type
_entity.pdbx_description
1 polymer ?
#
loop_
_entity_poly.entity_id
_entity_poly.type
_entity_poly.pdbx_seq_one_letter_code
_entity_poly.pdbx_strand_id
1 'polypeptide(L)' 'MVINQSRDLREVLHSLAQFFAHESCGKCLPCQLGTQRQLEIMGRVIQGSASEADLEALRDVEFTM' A
#
# COMPACT_ATOMS: atom_id res chain seq x y z
N MET A 1 1.21 15.54 7.04
CA MET A 1 -0.18 15.22 7.47
C MET A 1 -0.14 14.91 8.95
N VAL A 2 -1.03 15.48 9.77
CA VAL A 2 -1.15 15.14 11.20
C VAL A 2 -2.43 14.34 11.37
N ILE A 3 -2.34 13.14 11.95
CA ILE A 3 -3.48 12.25 12.19
C ILE A 3 -3.63 12.06 13.70
N ASN A 4 -4.84 12.28 14.19
CA ASN A 4 -5.20 12.07 15.59
C ASN A 4 -5.80 10.67 15.81
N GLN A 5 -6.08 10.33 17.06
CA GLN A 5 -6.58 9.00 17.44
C GLN A 5 -8.03 8.72 17.00
N SER A 6 -8.77 9.72 16.51
CA SER A 6 -10.15 9.54 16.04
C SER A 6 -10.25 9.03 14.60
N ARG A 7 -9.11 8.77 13.93
CA ARG A 7 -9.05 8.29 12.55
C ARG A 7 -8.42 6.90 12.52
N ASP A 8 -8.99 6.01 11.70
CA ASP A 8 -8.38 4.70 11.45
C ASP A 8 -7.19 4.85 10.51
N LEU A 9 -6.00 4.50 11.01
CA LEU A 9 -4.77 4.59 10.23
C LEU A 9 -4.78 3.66 9.01
N ARG A 10 -5.50 2.53 9.08
CA ARG A 10 -5.59 1.55 7.99
C ARG A 10 -6.31 2.16 6.79
N GLU A 11 -7.42 2.87 7.04
CA GLU A 11 -8.19 3.55 6.00
C GLU A 11 -7.37 4.66 5.32
N VAL A 12 -6.63 5.43 6.12
CA VAL A 12 -5.75 6.46 5.58
C VAL A 12 -4.66 5.84 4.70
N LEU A 13 -3.98 4.81 5.18
CA LEU A 13 -2.93 4.14 4.41
C LEU A 13 -3.47 3.50 3.12
N HIS A 14 -4.67 2.92 3.17
CA HIS A 14 -5.35 2.41 1.98
C HIS A 14 -5.65 3.53 0.97
N SER A 15 -6.14 4.68 1.43
CA SER A 15 -6.38 5.84 0.57
C SER A 15 -5.10 6.37 -0.07
N LEU A 16 -3.99 6.41 0.68
CA LEU A 16 -2.68 6.78 0.13
C LEU A 16 -2.17 5.77 -0.90
N ALA A 17 -2.27 4.47 -0.61
CA ALA A 17 -1.88 3.43 -1.55
C ALA A 17 -2.70 3.51 -2.85
N GLN A 18 -4.01 3.81 -2.74
CA GLN A 18 -4.88 4.02 -3.89
C GLN A 18 -4.44 5.23 -4.72
N PHE A 19 -4.10 6.33 -4.07
CA PHE A 19 -3.60 7.53 -4.75
C PHE A 19 -2.29 7.24 -5.50
N PHE A 20 -1.31 6.61 -4.87
CA PHE A 20 -0.02 6.31 -5.52
C PHE A 20 -0.15 5.29 -6.65
N ALA A 21 -1.05 4.31 -6.52
CA ALA A 21 -1.35 3.39 -7.62
C ALA A 21 -2.01 4.10 -8.81
N HIS A 22 -2.90 5.07 -8.54
CA HIS A 22 -3.58 5.84 -9.58
C HIS A 22 -2.66 6.86 -10.28
N GLU A 23 -1.83 7.56 -9.51
CA GLU A 23 -0.96 8.64 -9.98
C GLU A 23 0.43 8.16 -10.44
N SER A 24 0.68 6.85 -10.39
CA SER A 24 1.92 6.29 -10.91
C SER A 24 2.05 6.64 -12.40
N CYS A 25 3.10 7.36 -12.76
CA CYS A 25 3.34 7.78 -14.15
C CYS A 25 3.68 6.61 -15.10
N GLY A 26 3.83 5.39 -14.58
CA GLY A 26 4.08 4.18 -15.37
C GLY A 26 5.46 4.07 -16.01
N LYS A 27 6.41 4.97 -15.71
CA LYS A 27 7.73 4.98 -16.36
C LYS A 27 8.64 3.82 -15.95
N CYS A 28 8.55 3.37 -14.70
CA CYS A 28 9.36 2.26 -14.19
C CYS A 28 8.47 1.15 -13.63
N LEU A 29 8.78 -0.10 -14.00
CA LEU A 29 8.02 -1.28 -13.59
C LEU A 29 7.97 -1.47 -12.06
N PRO A 30 9.07 -1.26 -11.30
CA PRO A 30 9.02 -1.33 -9.84
C PRO A 30 7.98 -0.40 -9.23
N CYS A 31 7.90 0.85 -9.70
CA CYS A 31 6.90 1.80 -9.19
C CYS A 31 5.49 1.42 -9.65
N GLN A 32 5.28 1.16 -10.95
CA GLN A 32 3.95 0.87 -11.49
C GLN A 32 3.31 -0.37 -10.85
N LEU A 33 4.07 -1.46 -10.74
CA LEU A 33 3.58 -2.71 -10.17
C LEU A 33 3.65 -2.70 -8.64
N GLY A 34 4.66 -2.06 -8.06
CA GLY A 34 4.84 -1.97 -6.61
C GLY A 34 3.73 -1.18 -5.93
N THR A 35 3.33 -0.03 -6.46
CA THR A 35 2.20 0.74 -5.91
C THR A 35 0.88 -0.01 -6.03
N GLN A 36 0.68 -0.75 -7.12
CA GLN A 36 -0.49 -1.62 -7.29
C GLN A 36 -0.50 -2.75 -6.24
N ARG A 37 0.66 -3.37 -6.01
CA ARG A 37 0.83 -4.44 -5.02
C ARG A 37 0.59 -3.95 -3.60
N GLN A 38 1.08 -2.76 -3.25
CA GLN A 38 0.82 -2.11 -1.97
C GLN A 38 -0.68 -1.88 -1.77
N LEU A 39 -1.41 -1.41 -2.79
CA LEU A 39 -2.86 -1.23 -2.73
C LEU A 39 -3.59 -2.56 -2.47
N GLU A 40 -3.24 -3.63 -3.19
CA GLU A 40 -3.83 -4.95 -2.98
C GLU A 40 -3.62 -5.48 -1.56
N ILE A 41 -2.41 -5.31 -1.02
CA ILE A 41 -2.05 -5.71 0.34
C ILE A 41 -2.86 -4.87 1.35
N MET A 42 -2.91 -3.55 1.18
CA MET A 42 -3.73 -2.68 2.03
C MET A 42 -5.21 -3.06 1.99
N GLY A 43 -5.72 -3.50 0.83
CA GLY A 43 -7.07 -4.04 0.71
C GLY A 43 -7.31 -5.26 1.60
N ARG A 44 -6.35 -6.19 1.66
CA ARG A 44 -6.39 -7.34 2.59
C ARG A 44 -6.29 -6.91 4.06
N VAL A 45 -5.48 -5.89 4.37
CA VAL A 45 -5.38 -5.32 5.73
C VAL A 45 -6.73 -4.76 6.19
N ILE A 46 -7.44 -4.02 5.32
CA ILE A 46 -8.79 -3.49 5.63
C ILE A 46 -9.80 -4.62 5.84
N GLN A 47 -9.72 -5.69 5.05
CA GLN A 47 -10.59 -6.85 5.17
C GLN A 47 -10.27 -7.77 6.36
N GLY A 48 -9.16 -7.53 7.07
CA GLY A 48 -8.69 -8.41 8.14
C GLY A 48 -8.18 -9.77 7.64
N SER A 49 -7.79 -9.86 6.36
CA SER A 49 -7.32 -11.09 5.69
C SER A 49 -5.83 -11.04 5.34
N ALA A 50 -5.09 -10.03 5.82
CA ALA A 50 -3.66 -9.92 5.63
C ALA A 50 -2.89 -11.03 6.38
N SER A 51 -1.81 -11.49 5.78
CA SER A 51 -0.95 -12.58 6.26
C SER A 51 0.49 -12.13 6.46
N GLU A 52 1.31 -12.94 7.13
CA GLU A 52 2.77 -12.69 7.22
C GLU A 52 3.45 -12.63 5.84
N ALA A 53 2.90 -13.34 4.85
CA ALA A 53 3.39 -13.26 3.48
C ALA A 53 3.16 -11.87 2.86
N ASP A 54 2.13 -11.14 3.30
CA ASP A 54 1.88 -9.77 2.86
C ASP A 54 2.89 -8.79 3.46
N LEU A 55 3.29 -9.01 4.72
CA LEU A 55 4.35 -8.23 5.35
C LEU A 55 5.69 -8.43 4.64
N GLU A 56 6.02 -9.67 4.28
CA GLU A 56 7.25 -9.95 3.52
C GLU A 56 7.19 -9.36 2.10
N ALA A 57 6.03 -9.45 1.44
CA ALA A 57 5.84 -8.80 0.14
C ALA A 57 5.97 -7.28 0.22
N LEU A 58 5.52 -6.64 1.31
CA LEU A 58 5.73 -5.19 1.50
C LEU A 58 7.21 -4.84 1.66
N ARG A 59 8.00 -5.67 2.36
CA ARG A 59 9.45 -5.47 2.51
C ARG A 59 10.20 -5.65 1.19
N ASP A 60 9.79 -6.63 0.40
CA ASP A 60 10.35 -6.84 -0.95
C ASP A 60 10.06 -5.64 -1.86
N VAL A 61 8.83 -5.11 -1.81
CA VAL A 61 8.47 -3.88 -2.52
C VAL A 61 9.26 -2.67 -2.00
N GLU A 62 9.43 -2.52 -0.69
CA GLU A 62 10.26 -1.46 -0.07
C GLU A 62 11.72 -1.52 -0.55
N PHE A 63 12.30 -2.71 -0.69
CA PHE A 63 13.66 -2.87 -1.17
C PHE A 63 13.80 -2.58 -2.67
N THR A 64 12.75 -2.88 -3.44
CA THR A 64 12.77 -2.81 -4.91
C THR A 64 12.39 -1.42 -5.47
N MET A 65 11.62 -0.64 -4.70
CA MET A 65 11.18 0.73 -5.03
C MET A 65 12.08 1.80 -4.42
#